data_AF-A0A3N5Z6V2-F1
#
_entry.id   AF-A0A3N5Z6V2-F1
#
_cell.length_a   1.000
_cell.length_b   1.000
_cell.length_c   1.000
_cell.angle_alpha   90.00
_cell.angle_beta   90.00
_cell.angle_gamma   90.00
#
_symmetry.space_group_name_H-M   'P 1'
#
loop_
_entity.id
_entity.type
_entity.pdbx_description
1 polymer ?
#
loop_
_entity_poly.entity_id
_entity_poly.type
_entity_poly.pdbx_seq_one_letter_code
_entity_poly.pdbx_strand_id
1 'polypeptide(L)'
;QGSFPMMVQYLLPPGLRGIVVAGLLSALMGSLAGVFNACSTLFTVDLYEKWRPGASQHQLVRTGRIATAVMVLVALAWIPVIKGAHGLYNYLQAVQGYLAPPIFVVFFLGVFFKRMNARGALWAMIVGFVMGVFRMLVDTPVTLGLPGFENGYAYGSFLWICNNIYFQYFSVLITIVSAIVMITVSYATEAPDDAGIRSLTFETSTDEDKRRTREGWNWRDVTASAAILMFILAAYLYFTG
;
A
#
# COMPACT_ATOMS: atom_id res chain seq x y z
N GLN A 1 -17.85 -13.61 6.83
CA GLN A 1 -17.45 -13.16 5.48
C GLN A 1 -18.22 -13.99 4.47
N GLY A 2 -18.92 -13.37 3.52
CA GLY A 2 -19.76 -14.10 2.56
C GLY A 2 -21.18 -13.55 2.39
N SER A 3 -21.54 -12.46 3.08
CA SER A 3 -22.90 -11.91 3.04
C SER A 3 -23.35 -11.58 1.62
N PHE A 4 -22.48 -10.97 0.80
CA PHE A 4 -22.82 -10.61 -0.58
C PHE A 4 -22.96 -11.83 -1.53
N PRO A 5 -22.00 -12.78 -1.60
CA PRO A 5 -22.20 -14.04 -2.34
C PRO A 5 -23.44 -14.83 -1.89
N MET A 6 -23.72 -14.88 -0.59
CA MET A 6 -24.91 -15.54 -0.04
C MET A 6 -26.19 -14.82 -0.51
N MET A 7 -26.24 -13.49 -0.46
CA MET A 7 -27.37 -12.72 -0.97
C MET A 7 -27.63 -13.00 -2.46
N VAL A 8 -26.58 -13.03 -3.29
CA VAL A 8 -26.68 -13.39 -4.72
C VAL A 8 -27.23 -14.81 -4.91
N GLN A 9 -26.81 -15.76 -4.05
CA GLN A 9 -27.27 -17.15 -4.13
C GLN A 9 -28.71 -17.35 -3.66
N TYR A 10 -29.19 -16.60 -2.66
CA TYR A 10 -30.51 -16.85 -2.05
C TYR A 10 -31.60 -15.89 -2.51
N LEU A 11 -31.28 -14.66 -2.92
CA LEU A 11 -32.26 -13.62 -3.22
C LEU A 11 -32.50 -13.40 -4.72
N LEU A 12 -31.54 -13.76 -5.59
CA LEU A 12 -31.68 -13.52 -7.03
C LEU A 12 -32.36 -14.68 -7.76
N PRO A 13 -33.24 -14.37 -8.73
CA PRO A 13 -33.88 -15.38 -9.56
C PRO A 13 -32.87 -16.06 -10.51
N PRO A 14 -33.20 -17.27 -11.00
CA PRO A 14 -32.41 -17.93 -12.04
C PRO A 14 -32.29 -17.02 -13.27
N GLY A 15 -31.14 -17.07 -13.97
CA GLY A 15 -30.81 -16.11 -15.03
C GLY A 15 -30.03 -14.91 -14.52
N LEU A 16 -30.64 -14.03 -13.71
CA LEU A 16 -29.94 -12.87 -13.12
C LEU A 16 -28.77 -13.29 -12.23
N ARG A 17 -28.93 -14.38 -11.48
CA ARG A 17 -27.82 -14.98 -10.71
C ARG A 17 -26.61 -15.31 -11.60
N GLY A 18 -26.85 -15.89 -12.77
CA GLY A 18 -25.80 -16.26 -13.72
C GLY A 18 -25.05 -15.02 -14.24
N ILE A 19 -25.79 -13.97 -14.59
CA ILE A 19 -25.22 -12.69 -15.06
C ILE A 19 -24.36 -12.06 -13.97
N VAL A 20 -24.85 -11.99 -12.72
CA VAL A 20 -24.11 -11.39 -11.60
C VAL A 20 -22.85 -12.19 -11.30
N VAL A 21 -22.94 -13.52 -11.23
CA VAL A 21 -21.76 -14.39 -10.98
C VAL A 21 -20.74 -14.26 -12.11
N ALA A 22 -21.18 -14.25 -13.39
CA ALA A 22 -20.30 -14.05 -14.53
C ALA A 22 -19.58 -12.68 -14.48
N GLY A 23 -20.31 -11.62 -14.14
CA GLY A 23 -19.75 -10.28 -13.96
C GLY A 23 -18.73 -10.21 -12.83
N LEU A 24 -19.02 -10.84 -11.68
CA LEU A 24 -18.10 -10.90 -10.53
C LEU A 24 -16.81 -11.66 -10.88
N LEU A 25 -16.93 -12.81 -11.55
CA LEU A 25 -15.77 -13.58 -12.00
C LEU A 25 -14.95 -12.80 -13.03
N SER A 26 -15.60 -12.13 -13.98
CA SER A 26 -14.94 -11.28 -14.97
C SER A 26 -14.17 -10.12 -14.32
N ALA A 27 -14.80 -9.40 -13.39
CA ALA A 27 -14.17 -8.31 -12.65
C ALA A 27 -12.98 -8.78 -11.80
N LEU A 28 -13.11 -9.95 -11.17
CA LEU A 28 -12.03 -10.59 -10.41
C LEU A 28 -10.85 -10.96 -11.31
N MET A 29 -11.11 -11.57 -12.47
CA MET A 29 -10.07 -11.93 -13.44
C MET A 29 -9.34 -10.69 -13.98
N GLY A 30 -10.08 -9.62 -14.28
CA GLY A 30 -9.48 -8.35 -14.70
C GLY A 30 -8.58 -7.73 -13.62
N SER A 31 -9.04 -7.72 -12.37
CA SER A 31 -8.27 -7.19 -11.24
C SER A 31 -6.99 -8.01 -10.98
N LEU A 32 -7.09 -9.35 -11.00
CA LEU A 32 -5.94 -10.24 -10.84
C LEU A 32 -4.93 -10.08 -11.97
N ALA A 33 -5.40 -10.01 -13.23
CA ALA A 33 -4.53 -9.79 -14.38
C ALA A 33 -3.78 -8.46 -14.26
N GLY A 34 -4.44 -7.39 -13.81
CA GLY A 34 -3.84 -6.09 -13.56
C GLY A 34 -2.73 -6.14 -12.49
N VAL A 35 -3.02 -6.76 -11.34
CA VAL A 35 -2.04 -6.90 -10.24
C VAL A 35 -0.83 -7.74 -10.68
N PHE A 36 -1.06 -8.88 -11.34
CA PHE A 36 0.03 -9.73 -11.82
C PHE A 36 0.86 -9.05 -12.90
N ASN A 37 0.24 -8.27 -13.79
CA ASN A 37 0.97 -7.48 -14.78
C ASN A 37 1.84 -6.39 -14.11
N ALA A 38 1.30 -5.67 -13.12
CA ALA A 38 2.06 -4.69 -12.36
C ALA A 38 3.25 -5.33 -11.64
N CYS A 39 3.06 -6.47 -10.96
CA CYS A 39 4.15 -7.22 -10.31
C CYS A 39 5.20 -7.72 -11.31
N SER A 40 4.76 -8.21 -12.48
CA SER A 40 5.67 -8.62 -13.55
C SER A 40 6.52 -7.45 -14.01
N THR A 41 5.91 -6.30 -14.28
CA THR A 41 6.63 -5.10 -14.73
C THR A 41 7.60 -4.58 -13.67
N LEU A 42 7.19 -4.52 -12.40
CA LEU A 42 8.06 -4.18 -11.27
C LEU A 42 9.29 -5.11 -11.24
N PHE A 43 9.08 -6.43 -11.36
CA PHE A 43 10.20 -7.37 -11.33
C PHE A 43 11.10 -7.28 -12.57
N THR A 44 10.53 -7.06 -13.75
CA THR A 44 11.33 -7.01 -14.99
C THR A 44 12.06 -5.68 -15.16
N VAL A 45 11.37 -4.55 -14.99
CA VAL A 45 11.92 -3.22 -15.28
C VAL A 45 12.71 -2.70 -14.08
N ASP A 46 12.13 -2.76 -12.87
CA ASP A 46 12.78 -2.14 -11.71
C ASP A 46 13.91 -2.98 -11.12
N LEU A 47 13.88 -4.32 -11.29
CA LEU A 47 14.89 -5.23 -10.76
C LEU A 47 15.75 -5.87 -11.86
N TYR A 48 15.14 -6.61 -12.79
CA TYR A 48 15.89 -7.42 -13.76
C TYR A 48 16.69 -6.57 -14.77
N GLU A 49 16.11 -5.50 -15.30
CA GLU A 49 16.78 -4.61 -16.27
C GLU A 49 17.94 -3.84 -15.63
N LYS A 50 17.78 -3.38 -14.38
CA LYS A 50 18.89 -2.77 -13.61
C LYS A 50 20.00 -3.76 -13.29
N TRP A 51 19.66 -5.02 -13.02
CA TRP A 51 20.67 -6.05 -12.73
C TRP A 51 21.37 -6.57 -13.98
N ARG A 52 20.67 -6.63 -15.13
CA ARG A 52 21.22 -7.05 -16.42
C ARG A 52 20.92 -6.00 -17.51
N PRO A 53 21.72 -4.92 -17.58
CA PRO A 53 21.58 -3.90 -18.61
C PRO A 53 21.72 -4.51 -20.00
N GLY A 54 20.78 -4.24 -20.90
CA GLY A 54 20.78 -4.77 -22.28
C GLY A 54 20.10 -6.13 -22.46
N ALA A 55 19.24 -6.55 -21.52
CA ALA A 55 18.39 -7.72 -21.70
C ALA A 55 17.50 -7.56 -22.95
N SER A 56 17.38 -8.62 -23.75
CA SER A 56 16.50 -8.58 -24.93
C SER A 56 15.03 -8.60 -24.53
N GLN A 57 14.16 -8.07 -25.39
CA GLN A 57 12.71 -8.08 -25.14
C GLN A 57 12.16 -9.49 -24.83
N HIS A 58 12.72 -10.51 -25.49
CA HIS A 58 12.33 -11.90 -25.25
C HIS A 58 12.73 -12.38 -23.84
N GLN A 59 13.88 -11.92 -23.31
CA GLN A 59 14.31 -12.23 -21.94
C GLN A 59 13.42 -11.53 -20.90
N LEU A 60 13.04 -10.27 -21.15
CA LEU A 60 12.13 -9.52 -20.27
C LEU A 60 10.77 -10.21 -20.18
N VAL A 61 10.17 -10.58 -21.32
CA VAL A 61 8.86 -11.27 -21.34
C VAL A 61 8.93 -12.63 -20.64
N ARG A 62 10.01 -13.40 -20.87
CA ARG A 62 10.19 -14.70 -20.21
C ARG A 62 10.32 -14.55 -18.68
N THR A 63 11.11 -13.57 -18.24
CA THR A 63 11.30 -13.28 -16.81
C THR A 63 10.00 -12.82 -16.17
N GLY A 64 9.23 -11.96 -16.84
CA GLY A 64 7.93 -11.51 -16.36
C GLY A 64 6.94 -12.66 -16.17
N ARG A 65 6.87 -13.59 -17.13
CA ARG A 65 6.03 -14.81 -17.00
C ARG A 65 6.45 -15.68 -15.81
N ILE A 66 7.76 -15.85 -15.59
CA ILE A 66 8.28 -16.60 -14.43
C ILE A 66 7.92 -15.89 -13.13
N ALA A 67 8.10 -14.57 -13.05
CA ALA A 67 7.74 -13.77 -11.88
C ALA A 67 6.24 -13.94 -11.55
N THR A 68 5.35 -13.83 -12.54
CA THR A 68 3.91 -14.06 -12.35
C THR A 68 3.62 -15.47 -11.84
N ALA A 69 4.24 -16.51 -12.41
CA ALA A 69 4.03 -17.89 -11.96
C ALA A 69 4.45 -18.08 -10.49
N VAL A 70 5.61 -17.53 -10.10
CA VAL A 70 6.08 -17.58 -8.72
C VAL A 70 5.13 -16.82 -7.79
N MET A 71 4.66 -15.63 -8.19
CA MET A 71 3.70 -14.85 -7.40
C MET A 71 2.38 -15.60 -7.18
N VAL A 72 1.88 -16.33 -8.18
CA VAL A 72 0.70 -17.17 -8.04
C VAL A 72 0.94 -18.29 -7.01
N LEU A 73 2.09 -18.96 -7.05
CA LEU A 73 2.42 -20.00 -6.06
C LEU A 73 2.49 -19.44 -4.64
N VAL A 74 3.11 -18.28 -4.45
CA VAL A 74 3.18 -17.60 -3.14
C VAL A 74 1.78 -17.20 -2.67
N ALA A 75 0.94 -16.65 -3.55
CA ALA A 75 -0.43 -16.28 -3.21
C ALA A 75 -1.27 -17.49 -2.76
N LEU A 76 -1.14 -18.64 -3.45
CA LEU A 76 -1.79 -19.88 -3.06
C LEU A 76 -1.30 -20.40 -1.71
N ALA A 77 0.02 -20.34 -1.46
CA ALA A 77 0.61 -20.72 -0.18
C ALA A 77 0.15 -19.81 0.98
N TRP A 78 -0.26 -18.56 0.71
CA TRP A 78 -0.69 -17.59 1.70
C TRP A 78 -2.18 -17.69 2.11
N ILE A 79 -2.98 -18.50 1.41
CA ILE A 79 -4.41 -18.69 1.69
C ILE A 79 -4.71 -19.06 3.15
N PRO A 80 -3.98 -19.99 3.81
CA PRO A 80 -4.25 -20.37 5.20
C PRO A 80 -4.12 -19.20 6.18
N VAL A 81 -3.14 -18.33 5.97
CA VAL A 81 -2.91 -17.13 6.81
C VAL A 81 -4.13 -16.21 6.77
N ILE A 82 -4.66 -15.97 5.57
CA ILE A 82 -5.83 -15.11 5.36
C ILE A 82 -7.09 -15.71 6.01
N LYS A 83 -7.25 -17.04 5.95
CA LYS A 83 -8.40 -17.72 6.55
C LYS A 83 -8.39 -17.66 8.08
N GLY A 84 -7.22 -17.61 8.71
CA GLY A 84 -7.08 -17.43 10.16
C GLY A 84 -7.38 -16.01 10.65
N ALA A 85 -7.41 -15.02 9.74
CA ALA A 85 -7.59 -13.62 10.11
C ALA A 85 -9.06 -13.25 10.41
N HIS A 86 -9.24 -12.28 11.32
CA HIS A 86 -10.53 -11.69 11.70
C HIS A 86 -11.10 -10.76 10.62
N GLY A 87 -11.40 -11.30 9.44
CA GLY A 87 -11.93 -10.54 8.30
C GLY A 87 -10.88 -10.24 7.23
N LEU A 88 -11.14 -10.57 5.97
CA LEU A 88 -10.27 -10.27 4.84
C LEU A 88 -10.01 -8.76 4.74
N TYR A 89 -11.04 -7.93 4.91
CA TYR A 89 -10.90 -6.47 4.84
C TYR A 89 -9.94 -5.95 5.92
N ASN A 90 -10.15 -6.34 7.18
CA ASN A 90 -9.28 -5.93 8.29
C ASN A 90 -7.84 -6.41 8.08
N TYR A 91 -7.65 -7.65 7.61
CA TYR A 91 -6.34 -8.19 7.30
C TYR A 91 -5.64 -7.39 6.19
N LEU A 92 -6.34 -7.10 5.09
CA LEU A 92 -5.80 -6.31 3.99
C LEU A 92 -5.44 -4.89 4.43
N GLN A 93 -6.28 -4.25 5.25
CA GLN A 93 -6.01 -2.94 5.83
C GLN A 93 -4.82 -2.97 6.79
N ALA A 94 -4.67 -4.03 7.60
CA ALA A 94 -3.54 -4.19 8.50
C ALA A 94 -2.22 -4.33 7.74
N VAL A 95 -2.16 -5.23 6.76
CA VAL A 95 -0.95 -5.43 5.92
C VAL A 95 -0.57 -4.14 5.18
N GLN A 96 -1.56 -3.44 4.60
CA GLN A 96 -1.31 -2.12 3.99
C GLN A 96 -0.83 -1.10 5.02
N GLY A 97 -1.43 -1.08 6.21
CA GLY A 97 -1.03 -0.23 7.33
C GLY A 97 0.38 -0.51 7.85
N TYR A 98 0.95 -1.68 7.58
CA TYR A 98 2.32 -2.03 7.97
C TYR A 98 3.35 -1.65 6.91
N LEU A 99 2.99 -1.70 5.61
CA LEU A 99 3.93 -1.52 4.50
C LEU A 99 3.84 -0.16 3.80
N ALA A 100 2.67 0.48 3.78
CA ALA A 100 2.46 1.77 3.13
C ALA A 100 3.07 2.99 3.87
N PRO A 101 3.12 3.06 5.21
CA PRO A 101 3.63 4.23 5.93
C PRO A 101 5.02 4.75 5.50
N PRO A 102 6.08 3.93 5.37
CA PRO A 102 7.38 4.44 4.96
C PRO A 102 7.37 5.05 3.56
N ILE A 103 6.60 4.47 2.64
CA ILE A 103 6.44 4.99 1.28
C ILE A 103 5.77 6.36 1.33
N PHE A 104 4.67 6.47 2.10
CA PHE A 104 3.99 7.74 2.32
C PHE A 104 4.94 8.80 2.87
N VAL A 105 5.75 8.49 3.88
CA VAL A 105 6.72 9.42 4.47
C VAL A 105 7.71 9.93 3.43
N VAL A 106 8.28 9.04 2.62
CA VAL A 106 9.27 9.41 1.59
C VAL A 106 8.66 10.35 0.55
N PHE A 107 7.48 10.04 0.04
CA PHE A 107 6.82 10.91 -0.94
C PHE A 107 6.34 12.22 -0.32
N PHE A 108 5.71 12.16 0.86
CA PHE A 108 5.20 13.33 1.54
C PHE A 108 6.34 14.29 1.89
N LEU A 109 7.31 13.86 2.70
CA LEU A 109 8.43 14.73 3.09
C LEU A 109 9.33 15.09 1.90
N GLY A 110 9.49 14.19 0.93
CA GLY A 110 10.28 14.46 -0.28
C GLY A 110 9.70 15.60 -1.13
N VAL A 111 8.38 15.70 -1.25
CA VAL A 111 7.72 16.77 -2.02
C VAL A 111 7.69 18.09 -1.23
N PHE A 112 7.52 18.03 0.09
CA PHE A 112 7.40 19.24 0.93
C PHE A 112 8.75 19.84 1.36
N PHE A 113 9.84 19.08 1.43
CA PHE A 113 11.13 19.54 1.95
C PHE A 113 12.29 19.28 0.98
N LYS A 114 12.89 20.35 0.45
CA LYS A 114 14.07 20.25 -0.45
C LYS A 114 15.29 19.57 0.16
N ARG A 115 15.41 19.57 1.50
CA ARG A 115 16.58 19.03 2.21
C ARG A 115 16.62 17.50 2.25
N MET A 116 15.50 16.85 1.94
CA MET A 116 15.38 15.39 1.97
C MET A 116 16.17 14.77 0.82
N ASN A 117 17.01 13.78 1.13
CA ASN A 117 17.92 13.16 0.17
C ASN A 117 17.68 11.66 0.01
N ALA A 118 18.27 11.08 -1.03
CA ALA A 118 18.11 9.66 -1.36
C ALA A 118 18.57 8.72 -0.24
N ARG A 119 19.65 9.08 0.50
CA ARG A 119 20.13 8.29 1.64
C ARG A 119 19.07 8.25 2.74
N GLY A 120 18.53 9.39 3.16
CA GLY A 120 17.48 9.46 4.18
C GLY A 120 16.20 8.74 3.76
N ALA A 121 15.79 8.87 2.51
CA ALA A 121 14.66 8.12 1.96
C ALA A 121 14.88 6.59 2.03
N LEU A 122 16.08 6.12 1.63
CA LEU A 122 16.43 4.70 1.68
C LEU A 122 16.41 4.15 3.12
N TRP A 123 17.02 4.87 4.08
CA TRP A 123 17.02 4.43 5.48
C TRP A 123 15.62 4.46 6.10
N ALA A 124 14.80 5.45 5.77
CA ALA A 124 13.40 5.51 6.22
C ALA A 124 12.56 4.34 5.68
N MET A 125 12.77 3.95 4.42
CA MET A 125 12.14 2.77 3.82
C MET A 125 12.61 1.48 4.48
N ILE A 126 13.92 1.31 4.69
CA ILE A 126 14.46 0.10 5.32
C ILE A 126 13.94 -0.05 6.75
N VAL A 127 14.05 0.99 7.58
CA VAL A 127 13.60 0.93 8.98
C VAL A 127 12.09 0.69 9.06
N GLY A 128 11.31 1.43 8.27
CA GLY A 128 9.85 1.25 8.25
C GLY A 128 9.44 -0.14 7.75
N PHE A 129 10.11 -0.66 6.72
CA PHE A 129 9.87 -2.01 6.20
C PHE A 129 10.21 -3.08 7.26
N VAL A 130 11.35 -2.96 7.94
CA VAL A 130 11.73 -3.87 9.03
C VAL A 130 10.70 -3.85 10.15
N MET A 131 10.22 -2.68 10.55
CA MET A 131 9.16 -2.55 11.56
C MET A 131 7.83 -3.16 11.11
N GLY A 132 7.43 -2.94 9.86
CA GLY A 132 6.22 -3.52 9.28
C GLY A 132 6.29 -5.05 9.18
N VAL A 133 7.42 -5.59 8.72
CA VAL A 133 7.67 -7.05 8.67
C VAL A 133 7.72 -7.63 10.07
N PHE A 134 8.38 -6.96 11.03
CA PHE A 134 8.38 -7.38 12.43
C PHE A 134 6.94 -7.49 12.98
N ARG A 135 6.11 -6.47 12.74
CA ARG A 135 4.70 -6.49 13.15
C ARG A 135 3.93 -7.64 12.53
N MET A 136 4.15 -7.90 11.24
CA MET A 136 3.52 -9.00 10.52
C MET A 136 3.96 -10.36 11.05
N LEU A 137 5.25 -10.53 11.37
CA LEU A 137 5.80 -11.74 11.98
C LEU A 137 5.28 -11.99 13.40
N VAL A 138 4.92 -10.93 14.13
CA VAL A 138 4.27 -11.03 15.44
C VAL A 138 2.79 -11.39 15.32
N ASP A 139 2.07 -10.85 14.33
CA ASP A 139 0.64 -11.19 14.12
C ASP A 139 0.42 -12.60 13.55
N THR A 140 1.28 -13.02 12.63
CA THR A 140 1.05 -14.23 11.83
C THR A 140 0.92 -15.51 12.67
N PRO A 141 1.77 -15.78 13.69
CA PRO A 141 1.64 -16.97 14.55
C PRO A 141 0.34 -17.04 15.35
N VAL A 142 -0.11 -15.89 15.88
CA VAL A 142 -1.36 -15.77 16.64
C VAL A 142 -2.56 -15.95 15.70
N THR A 143 -2.51 -15.33 14.53
CA THR A 143 -3.56 -15.42 13.50
C THR A 143 -3.69 -16.84 12.93
N LEU A 144 -2.59 -17.58 12.82
CA LEU A 144 -2.57 -18.96 12.36
C LEU A 144 -2.97 -19.98 13.45
N GLY A 145 -3.06 -19.56 14.72
CA GLY A 145 -3.32 -20.47 15.84
C GLY A 145 -2.23 -21.53 15.99
N LEU A 146 -0.95 -21.16 15.83
CA LEU A 146 0.15 -22.13 15.96
C LEU A 146 0.19 -22.72 17.38
N PRO A 147 0.60 -24.00 17.54
CA PRO A 147 0.69 -24.65 18.85
C PRO A 147 1.58 -23.82 19.80
N GLY A 148 1.03 -23.36 20.91
CA GLY A 148 1.71 -22.50 21.89
C GLY A 148 1.44 -20.98 21.77
N PHE A 149 0.77 -20.53 20.69
CA PHE A 149 0.35 -19.13 20.49
C PHE A 149 -1.17 -18.94 20.38
N GLU A 150 -1.94 -20.00 20.63
CA GLU A 150 -3.42 -20.00 20.52
C GLU A 150 -4.09 -18.95 21.42
N ASN A 151 -3.50 -18.67 22.58
CA ASN A 151 -3.97 -17.63 23.53
C ASN A 151 -3.15 -16.32 23.41
N GLY A 152 -2.38 -16.17 22.34
CA GLY A 152 -1.44 -15.05 22.15
C GLY A 152 -0.12 -15.24 22.89
N TYR A 153 0.64 -14.14 22.97
CA TYR A 153 1.92 -14.11 23.69
C TYR A 153 1.74 -14.04 25.21
N ALA A 154 2.78 -14.38 25.97
CA ALA A 154 2.77 -14.27 27.42
C ALA A 154 2.36 -12.86 27.88
N TYR A 155 1.38 -12.79 28.79
CA TYR A 155 0.79 -11.54 29.25
C TYR A 155 1.87 -10.58 29.78
N GLY A 156 1.86 -9.33 29.32
CA GLY A 156 2.85 -8.31 29.69
C GLY A 156 4.21 -8.43 29.00
N SER A 157 4.43 -9.43 28.14
CA SER A 157 5.65 -9.49 27.32
C SER A 157 5.66 -8.40 26.23
N PHE A 158 6.85 -8.02 25.76
CA PHE A 158 7.00 -7.07 24.65
C PHE A 158 6.19 -7.48 23.41
N LEU A 159 6.22 -8.78 23.07
CA LEU A 159 5.48 -9.32 21.93
C LEU A 159 3.96 -9.28 22.14
N TRP A 160 3.48 -9.46 23.38
CA TRP A 160 2.07 -9.27 23.72
C TRP A 160 1.63 -7.82 23.53
N ILE A 161 2.44 -6.85 23.97
CA ILE A 161 2.16 -5.43 23.77
C ILE A 161 2.10 -5.11 22.27
N CYS A 162 3.10 -5.53 21.49
CA CYS A 162 3.13 -5.29 20.05
C CYS A 162 1.95 -5.92 19.30
N ASN A 163 1.55 -7.14 19.68
CA ASN A 163 0.42 -7.83 19.08
C ASN A 163 -0.93 -7.19 19.45
N ASN A 164 -1.10 -6.75 20.69
CA ASN A 164 -2.36 -6.22 21.19
C ASN A 164 -2.60 -4.74 20.79
N ILE A 165 -1.59 -4.05 20.26
CA ILE A 165 -1.77 -2.73 19.65
C ILE A 165 -2.58 -2.88 18.37
N TYR A 166 -3.70 -2.15 18.29
CA TYR A 166 -4.51 -2.05 17.09
C TYR A 166 -3.66 -1.58 15.90
N PHE A 167 -3.80 -2.24 14.76
CA PHE A 167 -2.91 -2.10 13.60
C PHE A 167 -2.73 -0.65 13.15
N GLN A 168 -3.77 0.19 13.27
CA GLN A 168 -3.72 1.59 12.87
C GLN A 168 -2.80 2.44 13.75
N TYR A 169 -2.77 2.19 15.07
CA TYR A 169 -1.85 2.90 15.97
C TYR A 169 -0.41 2.48 15.68
N PHE A 170 -0.18 1.20 15.37
CA PHE A 170 1.13 0.74 14.96
C PHE A 170 1.56 1.36 13.62
N SER A 171 0.64 1.52 12.67
CA SER A 171 0.86 2.21 11.40
C SER A 171 1.35 3.65 11.62
N VAL A 172 0.68 4.41 12.51
CA VAL A 172 1.11 5.76 12.90
C VAL A 172 2.50 5.76 13.54
N LEU A 173 2.80 4.76 14.37
CA LEU A 173 4.13 4.62 14.97
C LEU A 173 5.20 4.36 13.90
N ILE A 174 4.95 3.51 12.90
CA ILE A 174 5.85 3.33 11.76
C ILE A 174 6.02 4.66 11.00
N THR A 175 4.94 5.40 10.74
CA THR A 175 5.01 6.71 10.08
C THR A 175 5.94 7.67 10.83
N ILE A 176 5.76 7.80 12.14
CA ILE A 176 6.56 8.72 12.98
C ILE A 176 8.03 8.30 12.97
N VAL A 177 8.32 7.00 13.17
CA VAL A 177 9.70 6.52 13.19
C VAL A 177 10.37 6.69 11.83
N SER A 178 9.68 6.33 10.73
CA SER A 178 10.20 6.57 9.37
C SER A 178 10.44 8.04 9.09
N ALA A 179 9.57 8.95 9.56
CA ALA A 179 9.75 10.39 9.39
C ALA A 179 10.97 10.91 10.16
N ILE A 180 11.15 10.47 11.41
CA ILE A 180 12.32 10.81 12.22
C ILE A 180 13.60 10.30 11.56
N VAL A 181 13.62 9.04 11.10
CA VAL A 181 14.78 8.46 10.41
C VAL A 181 15.09 9.23 9.13
N MET A 182 14.08 9.54 8.31
CA MET A 182 14.28 10.30 7.08
C MET A 182 14.91 11.66 7.36
N ILE A 183 14.36 12.41 8.31
CA ILE A 183 14.85 13.74 8.68
C ILE A 183 16.26 13.64 9.24
N THR A 184 16.48 12.82 10.28
CA THR A 184 17.79 12.70 10.94
C THR A 184 18.89 12.28 9.97
N VAL A 185 18.65 11.26 9.15
CA VAL A 185 19.65 10.78 8.18
C VAL A 185 19.85 11.80 7.07
N SER A 186 18.80 12.44 6.56
CA SER A 186 18.96 13.46 5.52
C SER A 186 19.77 14.67 6.01
N TYR A 187 19.59 15.11 7.25
CA TYR A 187 20.39 16.20 7.82
C TYR A 187 21.81 15.77 8.20
N ALA A 188 22.02 14.51 8.59
CA ALA A 188 23.35 13.97 8.90
C ALA A 188 24.19 13.60 7.66
N THR A 189 23.58 13.55 6.47
CA THR A 189 24.26 13.23 5.21
C THR A 189 24.28 14.40 4.24
N GLU A 190 25.04 14.27 3.16
CA GLU A 190 25.22 15.30 2.13
C GLU A 190 23.88 15.87 1.63
N ALA A 191 23.86 17.17 1.37
CA ALA A 191 22.70 17.83 0.77
C ALA A 191 22.40 17.24 -0.61
N PRO A 192 21.12 17.08 -0.98
CA PRO A 192 20.76 16.67 -2.33
C PRO A 192 21.21 17.74 -3.32
N ASP A 193 21.58 17.31 -4.53
CA ASP A 193 21.95 18.22 -5.61
C ASP A 193 20.73 19.02 -6.09
N ASP A 194 20.83 20.35 -6.00
CA ASP A 194 19.76 21.29 -6.36
C ASP A 194 19.30 21.13 -7.82
N ALA A 195 20.20 20.71 -8.72
CA ALA A 195 19.86 20.43 -10.11
C ALA A 195 18.96 19.18 -10.27
N GLY A 196 19.18 18.15 -9.44
CA GLY A 196 18.43 16.90 -9.45
C GLY A 196 17.03 17.01 -8.83
N ILE A 197 16.80 17.99 -7.95
CA ILE A 197 15.50 18.20 -7.28
C ILE A 197 14.65 19.31 -7.91
N ARG A 198 15.10 19.91 -9.02
CA ARG A 198 14.36 20.96 -9.73
C ARG A 198 12.99 20.44 -10.18
N SER A 199 11.92 21.19 -9.89
CA SER A 199 10.53 20.84 -10.19
C SER A 199 9.99 19.57 -9.51
N LEU A 200 10.72 19.01 -8.53
CA LEU A 200 10.28 17.82 -7.77
C LEU A 200 9.68 18.15 -6.40
N THR A 201 9.92 19.36 -5.87
CA THR A 201 9.42 19.81 -4.56
C THR A 201 8.64 21.12 -4.71
N PHE A 202 7.79 21.45 -3.73
CA PHE A 202 7.07 22.73 -3.73
C PHE A 202 8.00 23.94 -3.73
N GLU A 203 9.16 23.83 -3.07
CA GLU A 203 10.15 24.92 -3.00
C GLU A 203 10.96 25.05 -4.29
N THR A 204 11.17 23.94 -5.01
CA THR A 204 11.91 23.91 -6.29
C THR A 204 11.00 23.99 -7.52
N SER A 205 9.70 24.21 -7.32
CA SER A 205 8.71 24.37 -8.38
C SER A 205 8.94 25.66 -9.14
N THR A 206 9.12 25.56 -10.47
CA THR A 206 9.34 26.72 -11.33
C THR A 206 8.04 27.46 -11.60
N ASP A 207 8.15 28.72 -12.04
CA ASP A 207 6.96 29.51 -12.42
C ASP A 207 6.23 28.91 -13.64
N GLU A 208 6.94 28.16 -14.48
CA GLU A 208 6.32 27.39 -15.57
C GLU A 208 5.46 26.23 -15.05
N ASP A 209 5.92 25.52 -14.01
CA ASP A 209 5.15 24.44 -13.38
C ASP A 209 3.88 24.96 -12.71
N LYS A 210 3.98 26.13 -12.06
CA LYS A 210 2.83 26.81 -11.46
C LYS A 210 1.83 27.26 -12.52
N ARG A 211 2.31 27.73 -13.68
CA ARG A 211 1.45 28.13 -14.80
C ARG A 211 0.73 26.93 -15.41
N ARG A 212 1.44 25.83 -15.68
CA ARG A 212 0.83 24.57 -16.15
C ARG A 212 -0.21 24.03 -15.18
N THR A 213 0.09 24.06 -13.89
CA THR A 213 -0.86 23.64 -12.85
C THR A 213 -2.10 24.52 -12.90
N ARG A 214 -1.95 25.85 -12.97
CA ARG A 214 -3.09 26.79 -13.03
C ARG A 214 -3.92 26.66 -14.31
N GLU A 215 -3.30 26.30 -15.43
CA GLU A 215 -3.99 26.01 -16.68
C GLU A 215 -4.73 24.66 -16.65
N GLY A 216 -4.40 23.77 -15.70
CA GLY A 216 -4.93 22.41 -15.59
C GLY A 216 -6.28 22.27 -14.87
N TRP A 217 -6.79 23.31 -14.21
CA TRP A 217 -8.09 23.27 -13.52
C TRP A 217 -8.92 24.51 -13.81
N ASN A 218 -10.23 24.29 -13.97
CA ASN A 218 -11.20 25.34 -14.21
C ASN A 218 -12.12 25.54 -13.00
N TRP A 219 -12.89 26.63 -13.01
CA TRP A 219 -13.84 26.95 -11.93
C TRP A 219 -14.83 25.80 -11.67
N ARG A 220 -15.19 25.03 -12.70
CA ARG A 220 -16.06 23.85 -12.58
C ARG A 220 -15.48 22.80 -11.66
N ASP A 221 -14.19 22.51 -11.79
CA ASP A 221 -13.50 21.51 -10.97
C ASP A 221 -13.45 21.94 -9.50
N VAL A 222 -13.27 23.24 -9.24
CA VAL A 222 -13.31 23.83 -7.89
C VAL A 222 -14.71 23.69 -7.29
N THR A 223 -15.74 24.09 -8.04
CA THR A 223 -17.11 24.04 -7.54
C THR A 223 -17.58 22.61 -7.31
N ALA A 224 -17.19 21.67 -8.18
CA ALA A 224 -17.46 20.26 -8.00
C ALA A 224 -16.75 19.72 -6.76
N SER A 225 -15.47 20.08 -6.56
CA SER A 225 -14.70 19.68 -5.37
C SER A 225 -15.32 20.23 -4.08
N ALA A 226 -15.73 21.50 -4.09
CA ALA A 226 -16.40 22.13 -2.95
C ALA A 226 -17.77 21.49 -2.65
N ALA A 227 -18.55 21.15 -3.68
CA ALA A 227 -19.81 20.45 -3.53
C ALA A 227 -19.59 19.05 -2.92
N ILE A 228 -18.60 18.29 -3.40
CA ILE A 228 -18.25 16.97 -2.85
C ILE A 228 -17.87 17.09 -1.38
N LEU A 229 -17.01 18.06 -1.01
CA LEU A 229 -16.62 18.29 0.38
C LEU A 229 -17.82 18.65 1.26
N MET A 230 -18.74 19.46 0.76
CA MET A 230 -19.98 19.81 1.45
C MET A 230 -20.88 18.58 1.65
N PHE A 231 -21.06 17.74 0.64
CA PHE A 231 -21.82 16.49 0.76
C PHE A 231 -21.20 15.53 1.78
N ILE A 232 -19.88 15.39 1.77
CA ILE A 232 -19.16 14.57 2.76
C ILE A 232 -19.41 15.12 4.17
N LEU A 233 -19.23 16.43 4.37
CA LEU A 233 -19.45 17.07 5.67
C LEU A 233 -20.91 16.92 6.14
N ALA A 234 -21.87 17.14 5.24
CA ALA A 234 -23.29 16.98 5.54
C ALA A 234 -23.64 15.53 5.92
N ALA A 235 -23.09 14.55 5.22
CA ALA A 235 -23.25 13.13 5.55
C ALA A 235 -22.67 12.82 6.94
N TYR A 236 -21.45 13.30 7.24
CA TYR A 236 -20.86 13.12 8.57
C TYR A 236 -21.74 13.74 9.66
N LEU A 237 -22.18 14.98 9.49
CA LEU A 237 -23.02 15.67 10.46
C LEU A 237 -24.40 14.99 10.65
N TYR A 238 -24.98 14.47 9.58
CA TYR A 238 -26.27 13.77 9.61
C TYR A 238 -26.19 12.45 10.40
N PHE A 239 -25.11 11.68 10.23
CA PHE A 239 -24.92 10.38 10.90
C PHE A 239 -24.21 10.48 12.27
N THR A 240 -23.86 11.69 12.73
CA THR A 240 -23.37 11.92 14.10
C THR A 240 -24.47 12.16 15.13
N GLY A 241 -25.75 12.10 14.73
CA GLY A 241 -26.92 12.05 15.63
C GLY A 241 -27.40 10.63 15.86
#